data_AF-A0A518DPV5-F1
#
_entry.id   AF-A0A518DPV5-F1
#
_cell.length_a   1.000
_cell.length_b   1.000
_cell.length_c   1.000
_cell.angle_alpha   90.00
_cell.angle_beta   90.00
_cell.angle_gamma   90.00
#
_symmetry.space_group_name_H-M   'P 1'
#
loop_
_entity.id
_entity.type
_entity.pdbx_description
1 polymer ?
#
loop_
_entity_poly.entity_id
_entity_poly.type
_entity_poly.pdbx_seq_one_letter_code
_entity_poly.pdbx_strand_id
1 'polypeptide(L)'
;MLLRSLLLACAASLLLVAAVPVRAQEPDAEPTAPGQAFDPPANAVRLSPKHDVWIDVKNKSVLVDGEVCLRDGQLEMFACPRGTKEHESVVSLKTRAYFVHAGLLAIGAKAGNVVKFDPEYAPAWGDKILIEVQWYEDGKLKKTRAQEWVQQVKTGKAMPYDWVFAGSGFWVDPENSERHYQAESGDFICVSNFPTATLDLPIESSQGNAGLLFSAFTEHIPPLKTPVRLVLTYEPSKKDADEKKAEPKDGAPTDN
;
A
#
# COMPACT_ATOMS: atom_id res chain seq x y z
N MET A 1 61.30 8.60 -65.87
CA MET A 1 60.10 8.69 -65.01
C MET A 1 60.51 8.37 -63.59
N LEU A 2 60.53 9.36 -62.68
CA LEU A 2 60.14 9.23 -61.26
C LEU A 2 60.42 10.57 -60.57
N LEU A 3 59.37 11.08 -59.95
CA LEU A 3 59.13 12.48 -59.62
C LEU A 3 59.18 12.66 -58.10
N ARG A 4 59.99 13.63 -57.68
CA ARG A 4 59.83 14.58 -56.56
C ARG A 4 59.30 14.10 -55.20
N SER A 5 60.17 14.31 -54.21
CA SER A 5 59.91 14.43 -52.77
C SER A 5 58.77 15.40 -52.44
N LEU A 6 57.89 15.00 -51.52
CA LEU A 6 56.95 15.89 -50.85
C LEU A 6 57.02 15.61 -49.34
N LEU A 7 57.55 16.58 -48.58
CA LEU A 7 57.50 16.60 -47.12
C LEU A 7 56.04 16.85 -46.68
N LEU A 8 55.52 15.99 -45.80
CA LEU A 8 54.23 16.17 -45.14
C LEU A 8 54.49 16.71 -43.72
N ALA A 9 54.14 17.98 -43.49
CA ALA A 9 54.19 18.59 -42.17
C ALA A 9 52.98 18.11 -41.33
N CYS A 10 53.24 17.40 -40.22
CA CYS A 10 52.21 17.05 -39.24
C CYS A 10 51.95 18.26 -38.33
N ALA A 11 50.77 18.85 -38.42
CA ALA A 11 50.26 19.82 -37.46
C ALA A 11 49.70 19.09 -36.24
N ALA A 12 50.31 19.27 -35.07
CA ALA A 12 49.78 18.75 -33.81
C ALA A 12 48.70 19.71 -33.27
N SER A 13 47.44 19.27 -33.30
CA SER A 13 46.33 19.98 -32.66
C SER A 13 46.30 19.64 -31.16
N LEU A 14 46.57 20.64 -30.31
CA LEU A 14 46.41 20.52 -28.86
C LEU A 14 44.91 20.57 -28.51
N LEU A 15 44.35 19.44 -28.07
CA LEU A 15 43.03 19.36 -27.46
C LEU A 15 43.13 19.78 -25.98
N LEU A 16 42.60 20.96 -25.65
CA LEU A 16 42.46 21.42 -24.28
C LEU A 16 41.24 20.73 -23.64
N VAL A 17 41.48 19.76 -22.76
CA VAL A 17 40.41 19.09 -21.99
C VAL A 17 40.04 19.99 -20.81
N ALA A 18 38.88 20.65 -20.87
CA ALA A 18 38.33 21.36 -19.73
C ALA A 18 37.85 20.35 -18.68
N ALA A 19 38.48 20.35 -17.51
CA ALA A 19 38.05 19.53 -16.37
C ALA A 19 36.73 20.10 -15.82
N VAL A 20 35.63 19.38 -16.06
CA VAL A 20 34.36 19.65 -15.40
C VAL A 20 34.50 19.18 -13.94
N PRO A 21 34.28 20.04 -12.94
CA PRO A 21 34.34 19.61 -11.55
C PRO A 21 33.21 18.62 -11.29
N VAL A 22 33.56 17.38 -10.98
CA VAL A 22 32.64 16.37 -10.46
C VAL A 22 32.14 16.88 -9.12
N ARG A 23 30.85 17.23 -9.06
CA ARG A 23 30.17 17.53 -7.79
C ARG A 23 30.11 16.22 -7.01
N ALA A 24 30.83 16.16 -5.90
CA ALA A 24 30.75 15.04 -4.97
C ALA A 24 29.29 14.90 -4.54
N GLN A 25 28.70 13.74 -4.88
CA GLN A 25 27.40 13.32 -4.38
C GLN A 25 27.57 13.08 -2.88
N GLU A 26 26.80 13.80 -2.06
CA GLU A 26 26.79 13.53 -0.62
C GLU A 26 26.38 12.07 -0.42
N PRO A 27 27.10 11.31 0.43
CA PRO A 27 26.77 9.91 0.67
C PRO A 27 25.35 9.87 1.26
N ASP A 28 24.50 9.02 0.67
CA ASP A 28 23.22 8.64 1.25
C ASP A 28 23.43 8.31 2.72
N ALA A 29 22.62 8.92 3.59
CA ALA A 29 22.66 8.66 5.02
C ALA A 29 22.61 7.15 5.27
N GLU A 30 23.55 6.64 6.08
CA GLU A 30 23.60 5.22 6.43
C GLU A 30 22.24 4.73 6.96
N PRO A 31 21.83 3.49 6.64
CA PRO A 31 20.58 2.94 7.14
C PRO A 31 20.59 2.98 8.67
N THR A 32 19.73 3.82 9.25
CA THR A 32 19.49 3.82 10.69
C THR A 32 19.01 2.42 11.08
N ALA A 33 19.53 1.87 12.19
CA ALA A 33 19.16 0.55 12.66
C ALA A 33 17.62 0.38 12.65
N PRO A 34 17.08 -0.79 12.26
CA PRO A 34 15.65 -0.99 12.16
C PRO A 34 14.99 -0.60 13.47
N GLY A 35 13.99 0.28 13.38
CA GLY A 35 13.29 0.84 14.53
C GLY A 35 12.70 -0.22 15.47
N GLN A 36 12.25 0.21 16.64
CA GLN A 36 11.64 -0.69 17.62
C GLN A 36 10.43 -1.44 17.02
N ALA A 37 10.41 -2.77 17.16
CA ALA A 37 9.26 -3.60 16.82
C ALA A 37 8.13 -3.45 17.85
N PHE A 38 6.90 -3.74 17.41
CA PHE A 38 5.73 -3.68 18.29
C PHE A 38 5.55 -4.96 19.09
N ASP A 39 5.18 -4.82 20.36
CA ASP A 39 4.58 -5.92 21.11
C ASP A 39 3.19 -6.26 20.55
N PRO A 40 2.70 -7.50 20.78
CA PRO A 40 1.33 -7.86 20.46
C PRO A 40 0.33 -6.88 21.14
N PRO A 41 -0.69 -6.41 20.41
CA PRO A 41 -1.69 -5.50 20.96
C PRO A 41 -2.49 -6.16 22.10
N ALA A 42 -2.43 -5.58 23.30
CA ALA A 42 -2.94 -6.18 24.53
C ALA A 42 -4.46 -6.51 24.53
N ASN A 43 -5.26 -5.76 23.75
CA ASN A 43 -6.73 -5.88 23.72
C ASN A 43 -7.26 -6.49 22.40
N ALA A 44 -6.40 -7.13 21.60
CA ALA A 44 -6.79 -7.66 20.31
C ALA A 44 -6.51 -9.16 20.19
N VAL A 45 -7.34 -9.84 19.39
CA VAL A 45 -7.25 -11.29 19.16
C VAL A 45 -6.47 -11.54 17.89
N ARG A 46 -5.40 -12.36 17.97
CA ARG A 46 -4.57 -12.72 16.81
C ARG A 46 -5.36 -13.65 15.88
N LEU A 47 -5.42 -13.34 14.58
CA LEU A 47 -6.16 -14.15 13.60
C LEU A 47 -5.38 -15.36 13.06
N SER A 48 -4.08 -15.42 13.32
CA SER A 48 -3.20 -16.46 12.78
C SER A 48 -2.03 -16.72 13.72
N PRO A 49 -1.63 -17.99 13.96
CA PRO A 49 -0.44 -18.29 14.75
C PRO A 49 0.87 -17.88 14.07
N LYS A 50 0.86 -17.63 12.76
CA LYS A 50 2.06 -17.38 11.94
C LYS A 50 2.13 -15.97 11.33
N HIS A 51 1.10 -15.15 11.51
CA HIS A 51 1.00 -13.83 10.88
C HIS A 51 0.72 -12.78 11.95
N ASP A 52 1.27 -11.59 11.74
CA ASP A 52 1.15 -10.46 12.66
C ASP A 52 -0.09 -9.65 12.29
N VAL A 53 -1.25 -10.26 12.54
CA VAL A 53 -2.57 -9.69 12.27
C VAL A 53 -3.53 -10.01 13.42
N TRP A 54 -4.23 -8.98 13.88
CA TRP A 54 -5.15 -9.03 15.01
C TRP A 54 -6.43 -8.27 14.75
N ILE A 55 -7.49 -8.61 15.49
CA ILE A 55 -8.75 -7.87 15.53
C ILE A 55 -9.01 -7.29 16.91
N ASP A 56 -9.37 -6.02 16.97
CA ASP A 56 -9.95 -5.35 18.13
C ASP A 56 -11.41 -5.04 17.79
N VAL A 57 -12.31 -5.93 18.21
CA VAL A 57 -13.75 -5.82 17.92
C VAL A 57 -14.36 -4.60 18.60
N LYS A 58 -13.85 -4.22 19.79
CA LYS A 58 -14.37 -3.09 20.56
C LYS A 58 -14.09 -1.77 19.84
N ASN A 59 -12.87 -1.61 19.34
CA ASN A 59 -12.45 -0.42 18.60
C ASN A 59 -12.71 -0.53 17.09
N LYS A 60 -13.29 -1.65 16.63
CA LYS A 60 -13.55 -1.96 15.21
C LYS A 60 -12.32 -1.77 14.35
N SER A 61 -11.22 -2.40 14.74
CA SER A 61 -9.97 -2.30 13.99
C SER A 61 -9.30 -3.65 13.73
N VAL A 62 -8.62 -3.72 12.59
CA VAL A 62 -7.67 -4.77 12.24
C VAL A 62 -6.28 -4.16 12.36
N LEU A 63 -5.43 -4.77 13.17
CA LEU A 63 -4.04 -4.35 13.36
C LEU A 63 -3.13 -5.30 12.58
N VAL A 64 -2.18 -4.76 11.82
CA VAL A 64 -1.28 -5.55 10.97
C VAL A 64 0.13 -4.99 11.05
N ASP A 65 1.11 -5.83 11.39
CA ASP A 65 2.50 -5.39 11.43
C ASP A 65 3.20 -5.59 10.08
N GLY A 66 4.15 -4.71 9.80
CA GLY A 66 4.94 -4.71 8.59
C GLY A 66 6.22 -3.90 8.73
N GLU A 67 6.74 -3.48 7.60
CA GLU A 67 7.89 -2.59 7.52
C GLU A 67 7.79 -1.68 6.29
N VAL A 68 8.44 -0.52 6.35
CA VAL A 68 8.63 0.31 5.15
C VAL A 68 9.52 -0.42 4.15
N CYS A 69 9.04 -0.59 2.91
CA CYS A 69 9.79 -1.22 1.82
C CYS A 69 10.11 -0.28 0.65
N LEU A 70 9.42 0.85 0.54
CA LEU A 70 9.68 1.87 -0.47
C LEU A 70 9.46 3.26 0.12
N ARG A 71 10.35 4.20 -0.20
CA ARG A 71 10.25 5.61 0.21
C ARG A 71 10.13 6.59 -0.95
N ASP A 72 10.55 6.17 -2.15
CA ASP A 72 10.57 6.99 -3.34
C ASP A 72 10.17 6.15 -4.56
N GLY A 73 9.43 6.75 -5.50
CA GLY A 73 8.89 6.09 -6.68
C GLY A 73 7.37 6.21 -6.84
N GLN A 74 6.87 5.84 -8.03
CA GLN A 74 5.44 5.77 -8.30
C GLN A 74 4.81 4.57 -7.58
N LEU A 75 3.54 4.70 -7.21
CA LEU A 75 2.83 3.70 -6.43
C LEU A 75 1.65 3.12 -7.20
N GLU A 76 1.55 1.79 -7.18
CA GLU A 76 0.30 1.07 -7.45
C GLU A 76 -0.43 0.75 -6.14
N MET A 77 0.34 0.49 -5.07
CA MET A 77 -0.14 0.12 -3.75
C MET A 77 0.38 1.08 -2.68
N PHE A 78 -0.41 1.33 -1.65
CA PHE A 78 0.12 1.80 -0.38
C PHE A 78 0.78 0.66 0.39
N ALA A 79 0.14 -0.51 0.45
CA ALA A 79 0.68 -1.68 1.15
C ALA A 79 0.36 -2.99 0.44
N CYS A 80 1.29 -3.94 0.52
CA CYS A 80 1.14 -5.30 -0.01
C CYS A 80 1.53 -6.38 1.03
N PRO A 81 1.05 -7.63 0.85
CA PRO A 81 1.62 -8.79 1.51
C PRO A 81 3.11 -8.94 1.18
N ARG A 82 3.90 -9.34 2.16
CA ARG A 82 5.33 -9.59 1.96
C ARG A 82 5.59 -10.63 0.86
N GLY A 83 6.56 -10.34 -0.01
CA GLY A 83 7.02 -11.19 -1.10
C GLY A 83 6.21 -11.04 -2.39
N THR A 84 5.55 -9.90 -2.59
CA THR A 84 4.66 -9.67 -3.75
C THR A 84 5.05 -8.39 -4.50
N LYS A 85 4.53 -7.25 -4.06
CA LYS A 85 4.49 -5.98 -4.78
C LYS A 85 5.35 -4.89 -4.13
N GLU A 86 6.39 -5.24 -3.37
CA GLU A 86 7.19 -4.27 -2.59
C GLU A 86 7.86 -3.17 -3.41
N HIS A 87 8.14 -3.41 -4.69
CA HIS A 87 8.77 -2.42 -5.58
C HIS A 87 7.82 -1.27 -5.98
N GLU A 88 6.54 -1.38 -5.65
CA GLU A 88 5.49 -0.40 -5.95
C GLU A 88 4.53 -0.19 -4.76
N SER A 89 5.01 -0.54 -3.56
CA SER A 89 4.29 -0.42 -2.28
C SER A 89 5.15 0.26 -1.23
N VAL A 90 4.56 1.17 -0.44
CA VAL A 90 5.28 1.82 0.68
C VAL A 90 5.52 0.83 1.84
N VAL A 91 4.54 -0.03 2.14
CA VAL A 91 4.58 -0.95 3.29
C VAL A 91 4.48 -2.42 2.86
N SER A 92 5.39 -3.26 3.34
CA SER A 92 5.36 -4.71 3.23
C SER A 92 4.81 -5.31 4.52
N LEU A 93 3.65 -5.96 4.45
CA LEU A 93 2.92 -6.47 5.61
C LEU A 93 3.21 -7.95 5.87
N LYS A 94 3.39 -8.30 7.14
CA LYS A 94 3.67 -9.66 7.62
C LYS A 94 2.38 -10.48 7.78
N THR A 95 1.52 -10.44 6.78
CA THR A 95 0.23 -11.15 6.75
C THR A 95 -0.11 -11.61 5.34
N ARG A 96 -1.12 -12.46 5.26
CA ARG A 96 -1.87 -12.74 4.03
C ARG A 96 -3.07 -11.80 3.93
N ALA A 97 -3.42 -11.40 2.72
CA ALA A 97 -4.51 -10.45 2.46
C ALA A 97 -5.86 -10.97 2.97
N TYR A 98 -6.11 -12.28 2.85
CA TYR A 98 -7.38 -12.87 3.30
C TYR A 98 -7.60 -12.76 4.82
N PHE A 99 -6.55 -12.71 5.65
CA PHE A 99 -6.74 -12.51 7.09
C PHE A 99 -7.27 -11.12 7.39
N VAL A 100 -6.81 -10.11 6.66
CA VAL A 100 -7.30 -8.75 6.82
C VAL A 100 -8.72 -8.63 6.28
N HIS A 101 -9.02 -9.24 5.13
CA HIS A 101 -10.40 -9.37 4.64
C HIS A 101 -11.32 -9.97 5.72
N ALA A 102 -10.95 -11.13 6.28
CA ALA A 102 -11.73 -11.79 7.32
C ALA A 102 -11.83 -10.93 8.60
N GLY A 103 -10.76 -10.23 8.95
CA GLY A 103 -10.74 -9.30 10.08
C GLY A 103 -11.72 -8.14 9.90
N LEU A 104 -11.75 -7.52 8.72
CA LEU A 104 -12.67 -6.44 8.37
C LEU A 104 -14.13 -6.90 8.46
N LEU A 105 -14.44 -8.09 7.95
CA LEU A 105 -15.76 -8.70 8.11
C LEU A 105 -16.10 -8.94 9.60
N ALA A 106 -15.15 -9.44 10.39
CA ALA A 106 -15.35 -9.75 11.81
C ALA A 106 -15.64 -8.50 12.66
N ILE A 107 -15.09 -7.34 12.29
CA ILE A 107 -15.41 -6.05 12.94
C ILE A 107 -16.65 -5.36 12.37
N GLY A 108 -17.33 -6.02 11.40
CA GLY A 108 -18.62 -5.63 10.87
C GLY A 108 -18.58 -4.72 9.64
N ALA A 109 -17.42 -4.56 8.98
CA ALA A 109 -17.34 -3.87 7.69
C ALA A 109 -17.95 -4.74 6.59
N LYS A 110 -18.55 -4.09 5.60
CA LYS A 110 -19.14 -4.72 4.41
C LYS A 110 -18.27 -4.44 3.20
N ALA A 111 -17.88 -5.52 2.52
CA ALA A 111 -17.28 -5.41 1.20
C ALA A 111 -18.32 -4.89 0.19
N GLY A 112 -17.92 -3.97 -0.69
CA GLY A 112 -18.74 -3.55 -1.82
C GLY A 112 -18.33 -4.29 -3.08
N ASN A 113 -17.84 -3.56 -4.08
CA ASN A 113 -17.33 -4.14 -5.32
C ASN A 113 -15.97 -3.52 -5.69
N VAL A 114 -15.15 -4.34 -6.35
CA VAL A 114 -13.94 -3.92 -7.04
C VAL A 114 -14.26 -3.00 -8.22
N VAL A 115 -13.23 -2.31 -8.72
CA VAL A 115 -13.32 -1.52 -9.95
C VAL A 115 -13.82 -2.38 -11.13
N LYS A 116 -14.57 -1.75 -12.03
CA LYS A 116 -14.93 -2.30 -13.33
C LYS A 116 -14.42 -1.35 -14.40
N PHE A 117 -13.70 -1.86 -15.39
CA PHE A 117 -13.22 -1.07 -16.54
C PHE A 117 -14.16 -1.19 -17.74
N ASP A 118 -14.56 -2.41 -18.09
CA ASP A 118 -15.39 -2.69 -19.26
C ASP A 118 -16.78 -3.23 -18.86
N PRO A 119 -17.86 -2.93 -19.63
CA PRO A 119 -17.89 -2.00 -20.77
C PRO A 119 -18.00 -0.51 -20.38
N GLU A 120 -18.27 -0.23 -19.11
CA GLU A 120 -18.34 1.14 -18.56
C GLU A 120 -17.59 1.15 -17.24
N TYR A 121 -16.79 2.21 -17.04
CA TYR A 121 -16.02 2.39 -15.82
C TYR A 121 -16.94 2.57 -14.61
N ALA A 122 -16.71 1.77 -13.57
CA ALA A 122 -17.30 1.99 -12.25
C ALA A 122 -16.19 1.88 -11.20
N PRO A 123 -16.04 2.89 -10.31
CA PRO A 123 -15.01 2.85 -9.28
C PRO A 123 -15.32 1.75 -8.28
N ALA A 124 -14.27 1.33 -7.57
CA ALA A 124 -14.46 0.50 -6.39
C ALA A 124 -15.35 1.22 -5.36
N TRP A 125 -16.15 0.46 -4.64
CA TRP A 125 -16.97 0.97 -3.54
C TRP A 125 -17.07 -0.06 -2.42
N GLY A 126 -17.45 0.39 -1.24
CA GLY A 126 -17.61 -0.42 -0.05
C GLY A 126 -17.56 0.45 1.20
N ASP A 127 -17.52 -0.18 2.37
CA ASP A 127 -17.35 0.56 3.61
C ASP A 127 -16.00 1.28 3.64
N LYS A 128 -16.02 2.52 4.13
CA LYS A 128 -14.79 3.31 4.31
C LYS A 128 -13.93 2.68 5.39
N ILE A 129 -12.65 2.46 5.09
CA ILE A 129 -11.65 1.99 6.03
C ILE A 129 -10.61 3.09 6.25
N LEU A 130 -10.53 3.59 7.48
CA LEU A 130 -9.48 4.51 7.88
C LEU A 130 -8.20 3.73 8.17
N ILE A 131 -7.06 4.22 7.70
CA ILE A 131 -5.76 3.56 7.90
C ILE A 131 -4.84 4.53 8.65
N GLU A 132 -4.53 4.20 9.91
CA GLU A 132 -3.46 4.84 10.67
C GLU A 132 -2.18 4.02 10.55
N VAL A 133 -1.07 4.69 10.31
CA VAL A 133 0.27 4.09 10.32
C VAL A 133 0.95 4.48 11.63
N GLN A 134 1.49 3.50 12.34
CA GLN A 134 2.21 3.69 13.59
C GLN A 134 3.66 3.21 13.45
N TRP A 135 4.61 3.95 13.99
CA TRP A 135 6.03 3.58 14.06
C TRP A 135 6.70 4.20 15.28
N TYR A 136 7.87 3.70 15.67
CA TYR A 136 8.69 4.32 16.70
C TYR A 136 9.77 5.19 16.07
N GLU A 137 9.93 6.39 16.62
CA GLU A 137 11.00 7.33 16.28
C GLU A 137 11.57 7.89 17.58
N ASP A 138 12.88 7.73 17.81
CA ASP A 138 13.56 8.10 19.04
C ASP A 138 12.87 7.55 20.31
N GLY A 139 12.41 6.29 20.23
CA GLY A 139 11.69 5.60 21.30
C GLY A 139 10.27 6.11 21.56
N LYS A 140 9.76 7.06 20.75
CA LYS A 140 8.41 7.60 20.86
C LYS A 140 7.52 7.02 19.76
N LEU A 141 6.32 6.59 20.15
CA LEU A 141 5.30 6.19 19.19
C LEU A 141 4.84 7.41 18.39
N LYS A 142 5.05 7.36 17.09
CA LYS A 142 4.50 8.29 16.10
C LYS A 142 3.34 7.61 15.38
N LYS A 143 2.39 8.43 14.94
CA LYS A 143 1.24 7.98 14.17
C LYS A 143 0.79 9.02 13.17
N THR A 144 0.33 8.59 12.01
CA THR A 144 -0.25 9.45 10.99
C THR A 144 -1.26 8.69 10.15
N ARG A 145 -2.04 9.40 9.34
CA ARG A 145 -2.90 8.78 8.32
C ARG A 145 -2.04 8.23 7.19
N ALA A 146 -2.37 7.05 6.66
CA ALA A 146 -1.64 6.47 5.52
C ALA A 146 -1.58 7.39 4.29
N GLN A 147 -2.60 8.23 4.10
CA GLN A 147 -2.63 9.28 3.09
C GLN A 147 -1.44 10.25 3.14
N GLU A 148 -0.91 10.53 4.33
CA GLU A 148 0.22 11.44 4.50
C GLU A 148 1.53 10.85 3.94
N TRP A 149 1.59 9.54 3.70
CA TRP A 149 2.72 8.86 3.07
C TRP A 149 2.57 8.73 1.55
N VAL A 150 1.44 9.15 0.98
CA VAL A 150 1.13 9.07 -0.44
C VAL A 150 1.02 10.47 -1.01
N GLN A 151 1.91 10.83 -1.94
CA GLN A 151 1.88 12.11 -2.62
C GLN A 151 1.06 12.02 -3.90
N GLN A 152 0.17 12.97 -4.13
CA GLN A 152 -0.46 13.15 -5.42
C GLN A 152 0.50 13.91 -6.35
N VAL A 153 0.93 13.25 -7.44
CA VAL A 153 1.98 13.76 -8.34
C VAL A 153 1.66 15.14 -8.89
N LYS A 154 0.40 15.37 -9.28
CA LYS A 154 -0.04 16.65 -9.88
C LYS A 154 0.04 17.85 -8.92
N THR A 155 -0.21 17.64 -7.63
CA THR A 155 -0.33 18.74 -6.65
C THR A 155 0.82 18.80 -5.66
N GLY A 156 1.62 17.74 -5.54
CA GLY A 156 2.68 17.60 -4.55
C GLY A 156 2.17 17.45 -3.11
N LYS A 157 0.85 17.31 -2.91
CA LYS A 157 0.21 17.20 -1.60
C LYS A 157 -0.08 15.75 -1.23
N ALA A 158 -0.34 15.50 0.05
CA ALA A 158 -0.83 14.22 0.54
C ALA A 158 -2.14 13.81 -0.16
N MET A 159 -2.37 12.50 -0.29
CA MET A 159 -3.53 11.94 -0.97
C MET A 159 -4.84 12.35 -0.27
N PRO A 160 -5.83 12.91 -0.98
CA PRO A 160 -7.05 13.42 -0.33
C PRO A 160 -8.17 12.38 -0.16
N TYR A 161 -7.94 11.12 -0.53
CA TYR A 161 -8.97 10.08 -0.61
C TYR A 161 -8.86 9.08 0.55
N ASP A 162 -10.00 8.51 0.95
CA ASP A 162 -10.03 7.37 1.86
C ASP A 162 -10.20 6.08 1.06
N TRP A 163 -9.68 4.97 1.58
CA TRP A 163 -9.87 3.65 1.01
C TRP A 163 -11.26 3.10 1.31
N VAL A 164 -11.78 2.31 0.38
CA VAL A 164 -13.02 1.54 0.54
C VAL A 164 -12.73 0.04 0.54
N PHE A 165 -13.51 -0.72 1.31
CA PHE A 165 -13.42 -2.17 1.34
C PHE A 165 -14.10 -2.77 0.11
N ALA A 166 -13.33 -2.98 -0.97
CA ALA A 166 -13.81 -3.56 -2.22
C ALA A 166 -14.01 -5.08 -2.11
N GLY A 167 -13.14 -5.75 -1.33
CA GLY A 167 -13.30 -7.16 -0.96
C GLY A 167 -12.62 -8.18 -1.87
N SER A 168 -11.98 -7.77 -2.98
CA SER A 168 -11.34 -8.64 -3.96
C SER A 168 -12.28 -9.70 -4.56
N GLY A 169 -11.69 -10.68 -5.26
CA GLY A 169 -12.38 -11.83 -5.82
C GLY A 169 -11.76 -13.15 -5.34
N PHE A 170 -12.39 -14.24 -5.70
CA PHE A 170 -11.83 -15.57 -5.55
C PHE A 170 -11.74 -16.23 -6.92
N TRP A 171 -10.61 -16.86 -7.18
CA TRP A 171 -10.43 -17.76 -8.31
C TRP A 171 -10.48 -19.20 -7.81
N VAL A 172 -11.11 -20.09 -8.57
CA VAL A 172 -11.13 -21.52 -8.28
C VAL A 172 -10.32 -22.21 -9.35
N ASP A 173 -9.30 -22.94 -8.92
CA ASP A 173 -8.44 -23.70 -9.81
C ASP A 173 -9.26 -24.82 -10.48
N PRO A 174 -9.36 -24.86 -11.82
CA PRO A 174 -10.15 -25.86 -12.52
C PRO A 174 -9.57 -27.27 -12.42
N GLU A 175 -8.28 -27.43 -12.11
CA GLU A 175 -7.61 -28.73 -12.04
C GLU A 175 -7.82 -29.42 -10.68
N ASN A 176 -7.83 -28.66 -9.59
CA ASN A 176 -7.87 -29.22 -8.22
C ASN A 176 -8.99 -28.64 -7.33
N SER A 177 -9.79 -27.69 -7.83
CA SER A 177 -10.87 -27.00 -7.10
C SER A 177 -10.42 -26.18 -5.89
N GLU A 178 -9.13 -25.88 -5.77
CA GLU A 178 -8.61 -25.00 -4.72
C GLU A 178 -9.07 -23.56 -4.95
N ARG A 179 -9.49 -22.88 -3.87
CA ARG A 179 -9.99 -21.51 -3.92
C ARG A 179 -8.91 -20.55 -3.48
N HIS A 180 -8.51 -19.66 -4.39
CA HIS A 180 -7.49 -18.65 -4.18
C HIS A 180 -8.13 -17.27 -4.02
N TYR A 181 -7.81 -16.57 -2.94
CA TYR A 181 -8.16 -15.17 -2.76
C TYR A 181 -7.25 -14.32 -3.66
N GLN A 182 -7.82 -13.54 -4.58
CA GLN A 182 -7.05 -12.97 -5.68
C GLN A 182 -6.04 -11.91 -5.21
N ALA A 183 -6.38 -11.11 -4.20
CA ALA A 183 -5.47 -10.10 -3.62
C ALA A 183 -4.18 -10.68 -3.00
N GLU A 184 -4.06 -12.01 -2.86
CA GLU A 184 -2.80 -12.65 -2.46
C GLU A 184 -1.69 -12.45 -3.51
N SER A 185 -2.03 -12.08 -4.75
CA SER A 185 -1.07 -11.64 -5.78
C SER A 185 -0.36 -10.32 -5.43
N GLY A 186 -0.89 -9.56 -4.47
CA GLY A 186 -0.33 -8.32 -3.97
C GLY A 186 -1.22 -7.09 -4.14
N ASP A 187 -2.36 -7.23 -4.84
CA ASP A 187 -3.35 -6.16 -5.04
C ASP A 187 -4.17 -5.95 -3.76
N PHE A 188 -3.55 -5.32 -2.76
CA PHE A 188 -4.04 -5.36 -1.40
C PHE A 188 -4.59 -4.05 -0.88
N ILE A 189 -3.76 -3.02 -0.67
CA ILE A 189 -4.22 -1.67 -0.33
C ILE A 189 -3.77 -0.75 -1.47
N CYS A 190 -4.62 -0.61 -2.47
CA CYS A 190 -4.25 -0.01 -3.75
C CYS A 190 -4.41 1.52 -3.74
N VAL A 191 -3.57 2.21 -4.51
CA VAL A 191 -3.74 3.64 -4.87
C VAL A 191 -4.00 3.81 -6.38
N SER A 192 -3.74 2.77 -7.17
CA SER A 192 -4.26 2.56 -8.53
C SER A 192 -5.37 1.50 -8.49
N ASN A 193 -6.35 1.57 -9.39
CA ASN A 193 -7.47 0.62 -9.30
C ASN A 193 -7.11 -0.75 -9.87
N PHE A 194 -7.52 -1.82 -9.17
CA PHE A 194 -7.33 -3.22 -9.60
C PHE A 194 -8.60 -4.04 -9.37
N PRO A 195 -9.01 -4.93 -10.31
CA PRO A 195 -10.20 -5.78 -10.16
C PRO A 195 -10.01 -6.87 -9.09
N THR A 196 -8.81 -6.99 -8.55
CA THR A 196 -8.37 -7.95 -7.53
C THR A 196 -8.13 -7.28 -6.18
N ALA A 197 -8.35 -5.96 -6.05
CA ALA A 197 -8.05 -5.18 -4.85
C ALA A 197 -8.85 -5.59 -3.61
N THR A 198 -8.21 -5.69 -2.43
CA THR A 198 -8.95 -5.79 -1.16
C THR A 198 -9.48 -4.43 -0.70
N LEU A 199 -8.60 -3.43 -0.63
CA LEU A 199 -8.92 -2.03 -0.43
C LEU A 199 -8.48 -1.23 -1.66
N ASP A 200 -9.34 -0.34 -2.12
CA ASP A 200 -9.09 0.45 -3.33
C ASP A 200 -9.61 1.88 -3.15
N LEU A 201 -9.31 2.77 -4.09
CA LEU A 201 -9.79 4.15 -4.09
C LEU A 201 -11.14 4.27 -4.82
N PRO A 202 -12.11 5.03 -4.27
CA PRO A 202 -13.41 5.26 -4.90
C PRO A 202 -13.36 6.38 -5.96
N ILE A 203 -12.28 6.43 -6.72
CA ILE A 203 -12.05 7.36 -7.84
C ILE A 203 -11.40 6.61 -8.98
N GLU A 204 -11.41 7.18 -10.18
CA GLU A 204 -10.59 6.68 -11.29
C GLU A 204 -9.12 6.97 -11.04
N SER A 205 -8.34 5.91 -10.89
CA SER A 205 -6.89 5.93 -10.72
C SER A 205 -6.26 4.87 -11.61
N SER A 206 -5.48 5.32 -12.60
CA SER A 206 -4.92 4.43 -13.61
C SER A 206 -3.93 3.43 -13.02
N GLN A 207 -3.98 2.19 -13.51
CA GLN A 207 -2.96 1.15 -13.31
C GLN A 207 -1.98 1.05 -14.49
N GLY A 208 -1.97 2.04 -15.40
CA GLY A 208 -0.99 2.11 -16.47
C GLY A 208 0.20 2.98 -16.04
N ASN A 209 1.44 2.52 -16.29
CA ASN A 209 2.66 3.20 -15.84
C ASN A 209 2.72 4.70 -16.19
N ALA A 210 2.21 5.09 -17.36
CA ALA A 210 2.19 6.49 -17.80
C ALA A 210 1.12 7.36 -17.11
N GLY A 211 0.19 6.75 -16.37
CA GLY A 211 -0.97 7.38 -15.76
C GLY A 211 -1.05 7.26 -14.24
N LEU A 212 -0.02 6.71 -13.57
CA LEU A 212 -0.01 6.58 -12.11
C LEU A 212 -0.15 7.97 -11.46
N LEU A 213 -1.19 8.12 -10.63
CA LEU A 213 -1.56 9.40 -10.02
C LEU A 213 -0.77 9.73 -8.75
N PHE A 214 -0.16 8.71 -8.15
CA PHE A 214 0.43 8.78 -6.81
C PHE A 214 1.87 8.26 -6.78
N SER A 215 2.66 8.85 -5.90
CA SER A 215 4.03 8.46 -5.59
C SER A 215 4.23 8.40 -4.07
N ALA A 216 5.32 7.78 -3.64
CA ALA A 216 5.71 7.81 -2.24
C ALA A 216 6.05 9.24 -1.80
N PHE A 217 5.59 9.65 -0.62
CA PHE A 217 5.88 10.98 -0.08
C PHE A 217 7.14 10.93 0.80
N THR A 218 8.31 10.90 0.17
CA THR A 218 9.63 10.60 0.80
C THR A 218 9.88 11.28 2.13
N GLU A 219 9.56 12.58 2.24
CA GLU A 219 9.77 13.40 3.44
C GLU A 219 8.92 12.98 4.65
N HIS A 220 7.82 12.26 4.41
CA HIS A 220 6.89 11.84 5.46
C HIS A 220 7.08 10.38 5.88
N ILE A 221 7.79 9.59 5.07
CA ILE A 221 7.99 8.16 5.28
C ILE A 221 9.31 7.93 6.03
N PRO A 222 9.33 7.22 7.17
CA PRO A 222 10.55 6.91 7.90
C PRO A 222 11.49 6.01 7.08
N PRO A 223 12.75 5.82 7.50
CA PRO A 223 13.74 5.03 6.76
C PRO A 223 13.24 3.63 6.37
N LEU A 224 13.80 3.09 5.28
CA LEU A 224 13.53 1.72 4.86
C LEU A 224 13.74 0.74 6.01
N LYS A 225 12.93 -0.32 6.04
CA LYS A 225 12.93 -1.35 7.10
C LYS A 225 12.47 -0.88 8.48
N THR A 226 12.02 0.38 8.63
CA THR A 226 11.34 0.81 9.85
C THR A 226 10.12 -0.08 10.09
N PRO A 227 10.02 -0.77 11.25
CA PRO A 227 8.83 -1.53 11.59
C PRO A 227 7.63 -0.60 11.75
N VAL A 228 6.50 -1.02 11.18
CA VAL A 228 5.25 -0.26 11.25
C VAL A 228 4.12 -1.18 11.70
N ARG A 229 3.10 -0.58 12.31
CA ARG A 229 1.79 -1.19 12.51
C ARG A 229 0.76 -0.37 11.75
N LEU A 230 0.02 -1.03 10.86
CA LEU A 230 -1.19 -0.46 10.28
C LEU A 230 -2.38 -0.77 11.18
N VAL A 231 -3.20 0.23 11.44
CA VAL A 231 -4.49 0.08 12.14
C VAL A 231 -5.59 0.47 11.17
N LEU A 232 -6.30 -0.54 10.67
CA LEU A 232 -7.41 -0.40 9.74
C LEU A 232 -8.70 -0.35 10.54
N THR A 233 -9.34 0.81 10.60
CA THR A 233 -10.55 1.04 11.41
C THR A 233 -11.76 1.18 10.51
N TYR A 234 -12.81 0.41 10.82
CA TYR A 234 -14.13 0.55 10.21
C TYR A 234 -14.96 1.58 10.98
N GLU A 235 -15.31 2.68 10.31
CA GLU A 235 -16.28 3.64 10.81
C GLU A 235 -17.62 3.48 10.07
N PRO A 236 -18.68 2.99 10.74
CA PRO A 236 -20.00 2.91 10.13
C PRO A 236 -20.48 4.30 9.72
N SER A 237 -21.05 4.43 8.54
CA SER A 237 -21.75 5.66 8.20
C SER A 237 -22.97 5.84 9.12
N LYS A 238 -23.46 7.08 9.25
CA LYS A 238 -24.72 7.34 9.98
C LYS A 238 -25.88 6.51 9.44
N LYS A 239 -25.90 6.27 8.12
CA LYS A 239 -26.90 5.43 7.45
C LYS A 239 -26.81 3.96 7.89
N ASP A 240 -25.59 3.42 8.01
CA ASP A 240 -25.38 2.05 8.49
C ASP A 240 -25.78 1.88 9.96
N ALA A 241 -25.59 2.92 10.77
CA ALA A 241 -26.01 2.92 12.17
C ALA A 241 -27.55 2.90 12.30
N ASP A 242 -28.26 3.57 11.39
CA ASP A 242 -29.72 3.62 11.37
C ASP A 242 -30.34 2.31 10.85
N GLU A 243 -29.78 1.70 9.79
CA GLU A 243 -30.22 0.39 9.27
C GLU A 243 -30.01 -0.73 10.30
N LYS A 244 -28.87 -0.73 11.01
CA LYS A 244 -28.58 -1.72 12.07
C LYS A 244 -29.47 -1.56 13.31
N LYS A 245 -30.09 -0.40 13.50
CA LYS A 245 -31.08 -0.15 14.55
C LYS A 245 -32.50 -0.57 14.13
N ALA A 246 -32.72 -0.73 12.82
CA ALA A 246 -34.00 -1.13 12.23
C ALA A 246 -34.15 -2.64 12.02
N GLU A 247 -33.08 -3.44 12.15
CA GLU A 247 -33.18 -4.90 12.15
C GLU A 247 -33.97 -5.41 13.38
N PRO A 248 -35.07 -6.18 13.20
CA PRO A 248 -35.82 -6.74 14.32
C PRO A 248 -34.95 -7.72 15.10
N LYS A 249 -34.96 -7.60 16.44
CA LYS A 249 -34.33 -8.58 17.35
C LYS A 249 -35.23 -9.81 17.53
N ASP A 250 -35.54 -10.53 16.46
CA ASP A 250 -36.40 -11.71 16.56
C ASP A 250 -35.60 -13.00 16.41
N GLY A 251 -35.50 -13.71 17.54
CA GLY A 251 -34.90 -15.02 17.66
C GLY A 251 -34.96 -15.59 19.08
N ALA A 252 -36.01 -15.26 19.85
CA ALA A 252 -36.35 -16.05 21.03
C ALA A 252 -37.10 -17.31 20.55
N PRO A 253 -36.69 -18.52 20.94
CA PRO A 253 -37.42 -19.72 20.55
C PRO A 253 -38.77 -19.73 21.26
N THR A 254 -39.85 -19.92 20.50
CA THR A 254 -41.15 -20.27 21.07
C THR A 254 -41.28 -21.78 20.98
N ASP A 255 -41.30 -22.43 22.15
CA ASP A 255 -41.68 -23.83 22.31
C ASP A 255 -43.10 -24.05 21.78
N ASN A 256 -43.28 -25.11 21.00
CA ASN A 256 -44.51 -25.90 20.88
C ASN A 256 -44.19 -27.31 20.40
#